data_AF-A0AAN8FVC6-F1
#
_entry.id   AF-A0AAN8FVC6-F1
#
_cell.length_a   1.000
_cell.length_b   1.000
_cell.length_c   1.000
_cell.angle_alpha   90.00
_cell.angle_beta   90.00
_cell.angle_gamma   90.00
#
_symmetry.space_group_name_H-M   'P 1'
#
loop_
_entity.id
_entity.type
_entity.pdbx_description
1 polymer ?
#
loop_
_entity_poly.entity_id
_entity_poly.type
_entity_poly.pdbx_seq_one_letter_code
_entity_poly.pdbx_strand_id
1 'polypeptide(L)'
;MGDQFGASSVPDIRGSEVLHAMVVFARTSPAQKLQIVEAYQNTNNVVAVTGDGVNDAPALRKADIGIAMGIAGTDVSKQAADMILLNDNFASIVTGVEEGRLIFDNLKKSIAYTLTSNIPEISPFVCHILLGIPLPLSLVAILMIDLGT
;
A
#
# COMPACT_ATOMS: atom_id res chain seq x y z
N MET A 1 28.89 -28.01 -20.38
CA MET A 1 29.04 -27.72 -18.94
C MET A 1 27.66 -27.53 -18.33
N GLY A 2 26.94 -28.65 -18.19
CA GLY A 2 25.71 -28.66 -17.41
C GLY A 2 26.12 -29.04 -16.00
N ASP A 3 25.87 -28.15 -15.03
CA ASP A 3 26.06 -28.47 -13.62
C ASP A 3 24.86 -27.96 -12.82
N GLN A 4 24.10 -28.94 -12.32
CA GLN A 4 23.60 -29.04 -10.96
C GLN A 4 23.09 -27.75 -10.29
N PHE A 5 21.90 -27.28 -10.70
CA PHE A 5 20.98 -26.61 -9.79
C PHE A 5 19.67 -27.40 -9.75
N GLY A 6 19.75 -28.59 -9.18
CA GLY A 6 18.61 -29.43 -8.87
C GLY A 6 17.87 -28.87 -7.65
N ALA A 7 16.59 -28.55 -7.83
CA ALA A 7 15.50 -28.64 -6.86
C ALA A 7 15.87 -28.72 -5.35
N SER A 8 16.54 -27.71 -4.81
CA SER A 8 16.74 -27.53 -3.36
C SER A 8 17.43 -26.18 -3.14
N SER A 9 16.98 -25.42 -2.15
CA SER A 9 17.50 -24.11 -1.73
C SER A 9 17.35 -22.97 -2.74
N VAL A 10 16.25 -22.22 -2.61
CA VAL A 10 16.41 -20.75 -2.65
C VAL A 10 17.52 -20.44 -1.62
N PRO A 11 18.54 -19.64 -1.96
CA PRO A 11 19.55 -19.22 -0.99
C PRO A 11 18.85 -18.73 0.29
N ASP A 12 19.47 -18.85 1.46
CA ASP A 12 18.90 -18.30 2.68
C ASP A 12 18.77 -16.77 2.54
N ILE A 13 17.61 -16.32 2.03
CA ILE A 13 17.27 -14.93 1.70
C ILE A 13 17.01 -14.09 2.96
N ARG A 14 17.43 -14.58 4.12
CA ARG A 14 17.37 -13.86 5.40
C ARG A 14 18.33 -12.67 5.47
N GLY A 15 19.35 -12.62 4.61
CA GLY A 15 20.28 -11.49 4.53
C GLY A 15 19.75 -10.37 3.63
N SER A 16 19.49 -9.18 4.20
CA SER A 16 19.04 -7.99 3.45
C SER A 16 20.03 -7.56 2.36
N GLU A 17 21.33 -7.71 2.57
CA GLU A 17 22.37 -7.35 1.59
C GLU A 17 22.30 -8.18 0.31
N VAL A 18 21.99 -9.48 0.42
CA VAL A 18 21.86 -10.38 -0.73
C VAL A 18 20.59 -10.08 -1.54
N LEU A 19 19.50 -9.71 -0.85
CA LEU A 19 18.23 -9.32 -1.48
C LEU A 19 18.34 -8.05 -2.33
N HIS A 20 19.18 -7.09 -1.94
CA HIS A 20 19.39 -5.86 -2.71
C HIS A 20 20.28 -6.07 -3.95
N ALA A 21 21.20 -7.05 -3.92
CA ALA A 21 22.06 -7.37 -5.05
C ALA A 21 21.41 -8.30 -6.07
N MET A 22 20.45 -9.15 -5.65
CA MET A 22 19.83 -10.16 -6.49
C MET A 22 18.53 -9.67 -7.13
N VAL A 23 18.59 -9.43 -8.44
CA VAL A 23 17.45 -8.86 -9.21
C VAL A 23 16.62 -9.92 -9.95
N VAL A 24 17.17 -11.13 -10.16
CA VAL A 24 16.52 -12.16 -10.99
C VAL A 24 16.46 -13.50 -10.26
N PHE A 25 15.24 -13.99 -10.05
CA PHE A 25 14.95 -15.34 -9.58
C PHE A 25 14.32 -16.15 -10.72
N ALA A 26 14.97 -17.23 -11.15
CA ALA A 26 14.52 -18.05 -12.27
C ALA A 26 14.17 -19.48 -11.83
N ARG A 27 13.30 -20.14 -12.61
CA ARG A 27 12.81 -21.52 -12.35
C ARG A 27 12.23 -21.69 -10.94
N THR A 28 11.52 -20.67 -10.47
CA THR A 28 10.91 -20.67 -9.13
C THR A 28 9.57 -21.41 -9.14
N SER A 29 9.31 -22.17 -8.07
CA SER A 29 7.99 -22.72 -7.79
C SER A 29 7.05 -21.64 -7.24
N PRO A 30 5.72 -21.84 -7.28
CA PRO A 30 4.77 -20.92 -6.67
C PRO A 30 5.08 -20.63 -5.19
N ALA A 31 5.47 -21.66 -4.42
CA ALA A 31 5.87 -21.51 -3.02
C ALA A 31 7.13 -20.66 -2.85
N GLN A 32 8.09 -20.78 -3.76
CA GLN A 32 9.30 -19.95 -3.74
C GLN A 32 9.01 -18.48 -4.09
N LYS A 33 8.07 -18.20 -5.00
CA LYS A 33 7.62 -16.83 -5.26
C LYS A 33 7.03 -16.19 -4.00
N LEU A 34 6.21 -16.93 -3.26
CA LEU A 34 5.66 -16.48 -1.98
C LEU A 34 6.77 -16.18 -0.95
N GLN A 35 7.76 -17.06 -0.82
CA GLN A 35 8.90 -16.86 0.09
C GLN A 35 9.71 -15.61 -0.27
N ILE A 36 9.87 -15.30 -1.56
CA ILE A 36 10.55 -14.09 -2.02
C ILE A 36 9.77 -12.84 -1.56
N VAL A 37 8.45 -12.84 -1.73
CA VAL A 37 7.59 -11.73 -1.26
C VAL A 37 7.74 -11.54 0.24
N GLU A 38 7.66 -12.62 1.02
CA GLU A 38 7.83 -12.58 2.48
C GLU A 38 9.21 -12.07 2.89
N ALA A 39 10.27 -12.46 2.19
CA ALA A 39 11.61 -12.00 2.46
C ALA A 39 11.76 -10.48 2.22
N TYR A 40 11.21 -9.94 1.13
CA TYR A 40 11.20 -8.50 0.89
C TYR A 40 10.32 -7.75 1.91
N GLN A 41 9.16 -8.30 2.30
CA GLN A 41 8.31 -7.69 3.33
C GLN A 41 9.02 -7.63 4.69
N ASN A 42 9.78 -8.66 5.06
CA ASN A 42 10.55 -8.71 6.31
C ASN A 42 11.68 -7.66 6.38
N THR A 43 11.99 -6.98 5.27
CA THR A 43 12.95 -5.86 5.24
C THR A 43 12.31 -4.49 5.42
N ASN A 44 11.06 -4.43 5.93
CA ASN A 44 10.25 -3.20 6.09
C ASN A 44 9.97 -2.46 4.77
N ASN A 45 10.00 -3.18 3.64
CA ASN A 45 9.61 -2.65 2.35
C ASN A 45 8.13 -2.96 2.08
N VAL A 46 7.45 -2.03 1.39
CA VAL A 46 6.13 -2.28 0.80
C VAL A 46 6.35 -2.97 -0.54
N VAL A 47 5.78 -4.15 -0.73
CA VAL A 47 6.03 -5.02 -1.88
C VAL A 47 4.79 -5.07 -2.77
N ALA A 48 4.96 -4.64 -4.02
CA ALA A 48 3.98 -4.88 -5.07
C ALA A 48 4.41 -6.08 -5.93
N VAL A 49 3.47 -6.96 -6.26
CA VAL A 49 3.72 -8.13 -7.13
C VAL A 49 2.83 -8.01 -8.35
N THR A 50 3.38 -8.30 -9.52
CA THR A 50 2.62 -8.41 -10.76
C THR A 50 2.70 -9.82 -11.32
N GLY A 51 1.58 -10.32 -11.84
CA GLY A 51 1.51 -11.67 -12.39
C GLY A 51 0.23 -11.91 -13.18
N ASP A 52 0.27 -12.90 -14.05
CA ASP A 52 -0.80 -13.28 -14.97
C ASP A 52 -1.23 -14.75 -14.81
N GLY A 53 -0.41 -15.58 -14.15
CA GLY A 53 -0.66 -17.00 -13.99
C GLY A 53 -1.37 -17.39 -12.70
N VAL A 54 -2.02 -18.55 -12.69
CA VAL A 54 -2.55 -19.20 -11.49
C VAL A 54 -1.47 -19.46 -10.42
N ASN A 55 -0.23 -19.62 -10.88
CA ASN A 55 0.96 -19.82 -10.03
C ASN A 55 1.35 -18.56 -9.25
N ASP A 56 0.93 -17.39 -9.71
CA ASP A 56 1.23 -16.11 -9.07
C ASP A 56 0.20 -15.72 -8.03
N ALA A 57 -0.99 -16.36 -8.04
CA ALA A 57 -2.09 -16.03 -7.12
C ALA A 57 -1.69 -16.04 -5.62
N PRO A 58 -0.89 -17.00 -5.11
CA PRO A 58 -0.43 -16.93 -3.72
C PRO A 58 0.46 -15.71 -3.43
N ALA A 59 1.35 -15.36 -4.38
CA ALA A 59 2.25 -14.23 -4.24
C ALA A 59 1.52 -12.89 -4.38
N LEU A 60 0.58 -12.79 -5.35
CA LEU A 60 -0.30 -11.64 -5.55
C LEU A 60 -1.09 -11.32 -4.28
N ARG A 61 -1.68 -12.35 -3.64
CA ARG A 61 -2.48 -12.16 -2.43
C ARG A 61 -1.67 -11.89 -1.17
N LYS A 62 -0.38 -12.25 -1.17
CA LYS A 62 0.50 -12.00 -0.03
C LYS A 62 1.14 -10.61 -0.08
N ALA A 63 1.36 -10.10 -1.29
CA ALA A 63 1.92 -8.77 -1.52
C ALA A 63 1.07 -7.68 -0.83
N ASP A 64 1.70 -6.54 -0.55
CA ASP A 64 0.97 -5.37 -0.04
C ASP A 64 0.04 -4.80 -1.12
N ILE A 65 0.42 -4.95 -2.41
CA ILE A 65 -0.44 -4.71 -3.57
C ILE A 65 -0.20 -5.79 -4.62
N GLY A 66 -1.22 -6.61 -4.91
CA GLY A 66 -1.23 -7.52 -6.05
C GLY A 66 -1.75 -6.86 -7.33
N ILE A 67 -1.04 -7.02 -8.45
CA ILE A 67 -1.39 -6.43 -9.75
C ILE A 67 -1.53 -7.53 -10.82
N ALA A 68 -2.74 -7.76 -11.32
CA ALA A 68 -3.00 -8.73 -12.37
C ALA A 68 -3.12 -8.08 -13.75
N MET A 69 -2.75 -8.84 -14.79
CA MET A 69 -2.99 -8.47 -16.19
C MET A 69 -4.47 -8.71 -16.55
N GLY A 70 -5.11 -7.78 -17.23
CA GLY A 70 -6.52 -7.83 -17.58
C GLY A 70 -6.81 -8.75 -18.76
N ILE A 71 -5.94 -8.75 -19.77
CA ILE A 71 -6.09 -9.53 -21.01
C ILE A 71 -5.36 -10.87 -20.87
N ALA A 72 -4.06 -10.85 -20.57
CA ALA A 72 -3.22 -12.04 -20.44
C ALA A 72 -3.45 -12.80 -19.13
N GLY A 73 -3.99 -12.14 -18.09
CA GLY A 73 -4.19 -12.75 -16.79
C GLY A 73 -5.28 -13.81 -16.76
N THR A 74 -5.03 -14.87 -16.00
CA THR A 74 -6.03 -15.88 -15.65
C THR A 74 -7.08 -15.30 -14.70
N ASP A 75 -8.28 -15.89 -14.66
CA ASP A 75 -9.32 -15.43 -13.74
C ASP A 75 -8.89 -15.59 -12.27
N VAL A 76 -8.09 -16.62 -11.98
CA VAL A 76 -7.53 -16.85 -10.64
C VAL A 76 -6.56 -15.74 -10.24
N SER A 77 -5.67 -15.29 -11.14
CA SER A 77 -4.76 -14.18 -10.84
C SER A 77 -5.50 -12.86 -10.67
N LYS A 78 -6.53 -12.58 -11.49
CA LYS A 78 -7.38 -11.39 -11.36
C LYS A 78 -8.15 -11.36 -10.04
N GLN A 79 -8.67 -12.50 -9.58
CA GLN A 79 -9.36 -12.59 -8.29
C GLN A 79 -8.43 -12.49 -7.09
N ALA A 80 -7.15 -12.81 -7.25
CA ALA A 80 -6.15 -12.73 -6.20
C ALA A 80 -5.49 -11.36 -6.06
N ALA A 81 -5.65 -10.47 -7.05
CA ALA A 81 -5.02 -9.16 -7.11
C ALA A 81 -5.94 -8.03 -6.60
N ASP A 82 -5.33 -6.97 -6.08
CA ASP A 82 -6.01 -5.75 -5.63
C ASP A 82 -6.25 -4.76 -6.78
N MET A 83 -5.41 -4.84 -7.81
CA MET A 83 -5.45 -3.99 -9.00
C MET A 83 -5.40 -4.84 -10.28
N ILE A 84 -6.17 -4.47 -11.29
CA ILE A 84 -6.17 -5.14 -12.61
C ILE A 84 -5.83 -4.13 -13.71
N LEU A 85 -4.80 -4.44 -14.50
CA LEU A 85 -4.42 -3.65 -15.67
C LEU A 85 -5.27 -4.06 -16.88
N LEU A 86 -6.38 -3.38 -17.09
CA LEU A 86 -7.33 -3.72 -18.17
C LEU A 86 -6.71 -3.69 -19.58
N ASN A 87 -5.62 -2.94 -19.77
CA ASN A 87 -4.94 -2.75 -21.04
C ASN A 87 -3.60 -3.50 -21.15
N ASP A 88 -3.22 -4.29 -20.14
CA ASP A 88 -1.93 -5.00 -20.04
C ASP A 88 -0.69 -4.09 -20.23
N ASN A 89 -0.83 -2.80 -19.95
CA ASN A 89 0.28 -1.84 -20.06
C ASN A 89 0.91 -1.59 -18.70
N PHE A 90 2.14 -2.09 -18.51
CA PHE A 90 2.95 -1.86 -17.31
C PHE A 90 3.22 -0.38 -17.00
N ALA A 91 3.17 0.51 -18.00
CA ALA A 91 3.29 1.95 -17.76
C ALA A 91 2.20 2.49 -16.82
N SER A 92 1.03 1.84 -16.78
CA SER A 92 -0.06 2.19 -15.86
C SER A 92 0.33 2.00 -14.40
N ILE A 93 1.27 1.10 -14.09
CA ILE A 93 1.81 0.95 -12.72
C ILE A 93 2.60 2.19 -12.33
N VAL A 94 3.40 2.75 -13.25
CA VAL A 94 4.18 3.96 -12.99
C VAL A 94 3.24 5.14 -12.71
N THR A 95 2.21 5.31 -13.54
CA THR A 95 1.17 6.32 -13.30
C THR A 95 0.44 6.08 -11.98
N GLY A 96 0.11 4.83 -11.66
CA GLY A 96 -0.53 4.49 -10.38
C GLY A 96 0.34 4.84 -9.16
N VAL A 97 1.66 4.65 -9.24
CA VAL A 97 2.59 5.06 -8.19
C VAL A 97 2.67 6.58 -8.06
N GLU A 98 2.67 7.31 -9.18
CA GLU A 98 2.66 8.78 -9.18
C GLU A 98 1.40 9.33 -8.52
N GLU A 99 0.23 8.84 -8.92
CA GLU A 99 -1.06 9.23 -8.34
C GLU A 99 -1.16 8.84 -6.85
N GLY A 100 -0.66 7.66 -6.48
CA GLY A 100 -0.62 7.23 -5.08
C GLY A 100 0.20 8.17 -4.19
N ARG A 101 1.34 8.68 -4.69
CA ARG A 101 2.13 9.69 -3.97
C ARG A 101 1.41 11.03 -3.87
N LEU A 102 0.76 11.46 -4.93
CA LEU A 102 -0.02 12.70 -4.95
C LEU A 102 -1.19 12.67 -3.95
N ILE A 103 -1.93 11.55 -3.91
CA ILE A 103 -3.02 11.35 -2.96
C ILE A 103 -2.49 11.37 -1.52
N PHE A 104 -1.37 10.72 -1.24
CA PHE A 104 -0.78 10.69 0.10
C PHE A 104 -0.42 12.10 0.60
N ASP A 105 0.17 12.94 -0.25
CA ASP A 105 0.47 14.33 0.10
C ASP A 105 -0.78 15.17 0.32
N ASN A 106 -1.83 14.94 -0.46
CA ASN A 106 -3.11 15.61 -0.28
C ASN A 106 -3.83 15.15 0.99
N LEU A 107 -3.76 13.86 1.35
CA LEU A 107 -4.29 13.34 2.60
C LEU A 107 -3.60 13.99 3.81
N LYS A 108 -2.28 14.15 3.79
CA LYS A 108 -1.57 14.88 4.85
C LYS A 108 -2.08 16.31 5.02
N LYS A 109 -2.30 17.02 3.91
CA LYS A 109 -2.84 18.39 3.93
C LYS A 109 -4.27 18.41 4.47
N SER A 110 -5.11 17.48 4.04
CA SER A 110 -6.49 17.35 4.50
C SER A 110 -6.56 17.05 6.00
N ILE A 111 -5.78 16.09 6.49
CA ILE A 111 -5.68 15.76 7.91
C ILE A 111 -5.15 16.97 8.71
N ALA A 112 -4.12 17.65 8.22
CA ALA A 112 -3.58 18.83 8.89
C ALA A 112 -4.63 19.96 8.96
N TYR A 113 -5.43 20.14 7.91
CA TYR A 113 -6.52 21.11 7.89
C TYR A 113 -7.58 20.78 8.95
N THR A 114 -8.10 19.55 8.97
CA THR A 114 -9.09 19.11 9.96
C THR A 114 -8.55 19.16 11.39
N LEU A 115 -7.30 18.78 11.63
CA LEU A 115 -6.72 18.87 12.98
C LEU A 115 -6.52 20.33 13.43
N THR A 116 -6.28 21.24 12.48
CA THR A 116 -6.09 22.66 12.79
C THR A 116 -7.42 23.34 13.17
N SER A 117 -8.56 22.94 12.60
CA SER A 117 -9.88 23.50 12.96
C SER A 117 -10.35 23.11 14.37
N ASN A 118 -9.93 21.93 14.87
CA ASN A 118 -10.28 21.49 16.22
C ASN A 118 -9.77 22.43 17.33
N ILE A 119 -8.63 23.12 17.13
CA ILE A 119 -8.06 24.04 18.13
C ILE A 119 -9.02 25.22 18.41
N PRO A 120 -9.43 26.03 17.41
CA PRO A 120 -10.37 27.13 17.62
C PRO A 120 -11.76 26.65 18.02
N GLU A 121 -12.15 25.41 17.76
CA GLU A 121 -13.44 24.84 18.24
C GLU A 121 -13.42 24.48 19.73
N ILE A 122 -12.29 23.98 20.26
CA ILE A 122 -12.15 23.63 21.68
C ILE A 122 -11.85 24.87 22.54
N SER A 123 -11.12 25.84 22.00
CA SER A 123 -10.72 27.06 22.71
C SER A 123 -11.86 27.83 23.42
N PRO A 124 -13.09 27.98 22.86
CA PRO A 124 -14.16 28.75 23.49
C PRO A 124 -14.72 28.03 24.72
N PHE A 125 -14.73 26.69 24.74
CA PHE A 125 -15.09 25.89 25.91
C PHE A 125 -14.07 26.06 27.04
N VAL A 126 -12.78 26.01 26.71
CA VAL A 126 -11.70 26.21 27.69
C VAL A 126 -11.78 27.63 28.28
N CYS A 127 -11.96 28.66 27.44
CA CYS A 127 -12.12 30.04 27.89
C CYS A 127 -13.39 30.25 28.75
N HIS A 128 -14.50 29.59 28.40
CA HIS A 128 -15.73 29.63 29.20
C HIS A 128 -15.49 29.11 30.63
N ILE A 129 -14.82 27.96 30.76
CA ILE A 129 -14.52 27.34 32.06
C ILE A 129 -13.53 28.18 32.89
N LEU A 130 -12.48 28.72 32.25
CA LEU A 130 -11.40 29.42 32.96
C LEU A 130 -11.71 30.90 33.27
N LEU A 131 -12.37 31.60 32.36
CA LEU A 131 -12.61 33.05 32.46
C LEU A 131 -14.06 33.40 32.80
N GLY A 132 -14.98 32.43 32.83
CA GLY A 132 -16.39 32.65 33.14
C GLY A 132 -17.16 33.48 32.09
N ILE A 133 -16.60 33.66 30.89
CA ILE A 133 -17.24 34.39 29.79
C ILE A 133 -18.40 33.56 29.19
N PRO A 134 -19.48 34.17 28.68
CA PRO A 134 -20.57 33.43 28.03
C PRO A 134 -20.06 32.59 26.86
N LEU A 135 -20.65 31.40 26.66
CA LEU A 135 -20.20 30.40 25.68
C LEU A 135 -20.19 31.00 24.26
N PRO A 136 -19.01 31.23 23.65
CA PRO A 136 -18.92 31.95 22.38
C PRO A 136 -19.41 31.12 21.18
N LEU A 137 -19.30 29.79 21.28
CA LEU A 137 -19.62 28.85 20.20
C LEU A 137 -20.47 27.70 20.77
N SER A 138 -21.63 27.45 20.18
CA SER A 138 -22.51 26.35 20.60
C SER A 138 -22.09 25.02 19.98
N LEU A 139 -22.47 23.91 20.60
CA LEU A 139 -22.20 22.56 20.07
C LEU A 139 -22.79 22.35 18.66
N VAL A 140 -23.96 22.94 18.38
CA VAL A 140 -24.59 22.86 17.05
C VAL A 140 -23.77 23.63 16.01
N ALA A 141 -23.17 24.77 16.38
CA ALA A 141 -22.32 25.54 15.48
C ALA A 141 -21.02 24.78 15.12
N ILE A 142 -20.43 24.07 16.09
CA ILE A 142 -19.26 23.20 15.83
C ILE A 142 -19.62 22.09 14.84
N LEU A 143 -20.73 21.37 15.07
CA LEU A 143 -21.18 20.33 14.12
C LEU A 143 -21.46 20.88 12.72
N MET A 144 -21.95 22.11 12.61
CA MET A 144 -22.13 22.76 11.31
C MET A 144 -20.82 23.10 10.61
N ILE A 145 -19.76 23.39 11.35
CA ILE A 145 -18.42 23.62 10.77
C ILE A 145 -17.82 22.27 10.34
N ASP A 146 -17.90 21.25 11.19
CA ASP A 146 -17.27 19.95 10.90
C ASP A 146 -17.93 19.17 9.75
N LEU A 147 -19.26 19.22 9.64
CA LEU A 147 -20.03 18.45 8.65
C LEU A 147 -20.62 19.31 7.53
N GLY A 148 -20.80 20.61 7.76
CA GLY A 148 -21.55 21.49 6.87
C GLY A 148 -20.69 22.35 5.93
N THR A 149 -19.39 22.50 6.21
CA THR A 149 -18.45 23.30 5.40
C THR A 149 -17.26 22.47 4.96
#